data_AF-A0A917XX34-F1
#
_entry.id   AF-A0A917XX34-F1
#
_cell.length_a   1.000
_cell.length_b   1.000
_cell.length_c   1.000
_cell.angle_alpha   90.00
_cell.angle_beta   90.00
_cell.angle_gamma   90.00
#
_symmetry.space_group_name_H-M   'P 1'
#
loop_
_entity.id
_entity.type
_entity.pdbx_description
1 polymer ?
#
loop_
_entity_poly.entity_id
_entity_poly.type
_entity_poly.pdbx_seq_one_letter_code
_entity_poly.pdbx_strand_id
1 'polypeptide(L)'
;MEILNFAEIRNELSIRGKSGIGFLAAGLVVWMIITVIFLTNLDIYYKTIGMLFATGVMFPLSIAFNHLLKADWKLEGNPLSTLGLILNIAQFVYFPILFWAIGTNTEIAVIIFAIITGAHFFPYGWFYQSKAYYVMSPVISIAIMLIGWNLAVERLWIVPLTTVILLSILVIWLYQEYRGKTNE
;
A
#
# COMPACT_ATOMS: atom_id res chain seq x y z
N MET A 1 20.67 26.11 -16.41
CA MET A 1 20.03 24.95 -15.76
C MET A 1 18.87 25.51 -14.98
N GLU A 2 17.68 25.54 -15.58
CA GLU A 2 16.47 25.94 -14.86
C GLU A 2 16.34 25.02 -13.65
N ILE A 3 16.32 25.62 -12.47
CA ILE A 3 15.92 24.90 -11.27
C ILE A 3 14.44 24.63 -11.49
N LEU A 4 14.10 23.45 -12.01
CA LEU A 4 12.74 22.95 -11.99
C LEU A 4 12.18 23.25 -10.60
N ASN A 5 11.06 23.95 -10.55
CA ASN A 5 10.41 24.24 -9.29
C ASN A 5 10.15 22.88 -8.62
N PHE A 6 10.44 22.76 -7.32
CA PHE A 6 10.27 21.51 -6.60
C PHE A 6 8.85 20.91 -6.72
N ALA A 7 7.86 21.77 -6.99
CA ALA A 7 6.51 21.34 -7.34
C ALA A 7 6.44 20.63 -8.70
N GLU A 8 7.12 21.15 -9.72
CA GLU A 8 7.15 20.58 -11.08
C GLU A 8 7.84 19.22 -11.09
N ILE A 9 8.96 19.07 -10.36
CA ILE A 9 9.67 17.78 -10.21
C ILE A 9 8.74 16.68 -9.70
N ARG A 10 7.92 17.01 -8.70
CA ARG A 10 6.96 16.07 -8.10
C ARG A 10 5.75 15.82 -8.99
N ASN A 11 5.26 16.85 -9.69
CA ASN A 11 4.15 16.70 -10.62
C ASN A 11 4.55 15.81 -11.81
N GLU A 12 5.71 16.05 -12.41
CA GLU A 12 6.28 15.22 -13.47
C GLU A 12 6.42 13.76 -13.02
N LEU A 13 6.96 13.55 -11.82
CA LEU A 13 7.08 12.24 -11.19
C LEU A 13 5.72 11.56 -11.01
N SER A 14 4.71 12.30 -10.53
CA SER A 14 3.34 11.82 -10.34
C SER A 14 2.67 11.43 -11.66
N ILE A 15 2.86 12.20 -12.72
CA ILE A 15 2.30 11.92 -14.04
C ILE A 15 2.99 10.71 -14.67
N ARG A 16 4.33 10.69 -14.72
CA ARG A 16 5.12 9.60 -15.32
C ARG A 16 4.90 8.27 -14.61
N GLY A 17 4.94 8.29 -13.28
CA GLY A 17 4.72 7.10 -12.44
C GLY A 17 3.24 6.75 -12.21
N LYS A 18 2.31 7.49 -12.81
CA LYS A 18 0.85 7.36 -12.61
C LYS A 18 0.47 7.29 -11.13
N SER A 19 1.09 8.15 -10.33
CA SER A 19 0.92 8.22 -8.87
C SER A 19 1.02 6.87 -8.15
N GLY A 20 1.84 5.94 -8.65
CA GLY A 20 2.05 4.64 -8.00
C GLY A 20 0.89 3.65 -8.15
N ILE A 21 -0.09 3.90 -9.02
CA ILE A 21 -1.26 3.01 -9.22
C ILE A 21 -0.84 1.57 -9.55
N GLY A 22 0.24 1.35 -10.30
CA GLY A 22 0.73 0.00 -10.61
C GLY A 22 1.18 -0.77 -9.36
N PHE A 23 1.81 -0.10 -8.38
CA PHE A 23 2.14 -0.71 -7.09
C PHE A 23 0.90 -0.99 -6.25
N LEU A 24 -0.08 -0.08 -6.23
CA LEU A 24 -1.33 -0.31 -5.50
C LEU A 24 -2.17 -1.44 -6.12
N ALA A 25 -2.16 -1.59 -7.44
CA ALA A 25 -2.81 -2.72 -8.12
C ALA A 25 -2.19 -4.06 -7.73
N ALA A 26 -0.85 -4.13 -7.63
CA ALA A 26 -0.18 -5.29 -7.07
C ALA A 26 -0.59 -5.54 -5.61
N GLY A 27 -0.67 -4.46 -4.82
CA GLY A 27 -1.14 -4.53 -3.44
C GLY A 27 -2.56 -5.08 -3.31
N LEU A 28 -3.48 -4.67 -4.18
CA LEU A 28 -4.84 -5.23 -4.22
C LEU A 28 -4.82 -6.75 -4.42
N VAL A 29 -4.01 -7.25 -5.35
CA VAL A 29 -3.86 -8.69 -5.59
C VAL A 29 -3.32 -9.39 -4.34
N VAL A 30 -2.27 -8.85 -3.71
CA VAL A 30 -1.71 -9.40 -2.48
C VAL A 30 -2.74 -9.44 -1.36
N TRP A 31 -3.50 -8.36 -1.15
CA TRP A 31 -4.54 -8.31 -0.11
C TRP A 31 -5.73 -9.23 -0.40
N MET A 32 -6.08 -9.47 -1.67
CA MET A 32 -7.05 -10.49 -2.05
C MET A 32 -6.53 -11.90 -1.70
N ILE A 33 -5.26 -12.20 -1.97
CA ILE A 33 -4.64 -13.47 -1.58
C ILE A 33 -4.67 -13.64 -0.04
N ILE A 34 -4.30 -12.60 0.71
CA ILE A 34 -4.35 -12.61 2.17
C ILE A 34 -5.79 -12.85 2.65
N THR A 35 -6.79 -12.23 2.03
CA THR A 35 -8.20 -12.47 2.36
C THR A 35 -8.57 -13.94 2.18
N VAL A 36 -8.19 -14.55 1.06
CA VAL A 36 -8.41 -15.99 0.79
C VAL A 36 -7.73 -16.86 1.85
N ILE A 37 -6.48 -16.54 2.22
CA ILE A 37 -5.76 -17.26 3.28
C ILE A 37 -6.53 -17.22 4.60
N PHE A 38 -7.04 -16.05 4.99
CA PHE A 38 -7.75 -15.88 6.26
C PHE A 38 -9.14 -16.53 6.27
N LEU A 39 -9.73 -16.78 5.11
CA LEU A 39 -10.98 -17.54 4.93
C LEU A 39 -10.79 -19.06 5.06
N THR A 40 -9.56 -19.58 5.00
CA THR A 40 -9.30 -21.01 5.18
C THR A 40 -9.51 -21.48 6.61
N ASN A 41 -9.57 -22.80 6.82
CA ASN A 41 -9.64 -23.40 8.17
C ASN A 41 -8.25 -23.65 8.79
N LEU A 42 -7.19 -23.02 8.27
CA LEU A 42 -5.85 -23.12 8.83
C LEU A 42 -5.77 -22.47 10.22
N ASP A 43 -4.84 -22.95 11.04
CA ASP A 43 -4.50 -22.29 12.30
C ASP A 43 -4.02 -20.84 12.06
N ILE A 44 -4.32 -19.95 13.00
CA ILE A 44 -4.00 -18.52 12.89
C ILE A 44 -2.51 -18.27 12.64
N TYR A 45 -1.65 -19.10 13.21
CA TYR A 45 -0.21 -19.01 12.98
C TYR A 45 0.14 -19.19 11.51
N TYR A 46 -0.37 -20.26 10.87
CA TYR A 46 -0.11 -20.53 9.46
C TYR A 46 -0.75 -19.49 8.53
N LYS A 47 -1.92 -18.93 8.90
CA LYS A 47 -2.53 -17.81 8.17
C LYS A 47 -1.61 -16.58 8.17
N THR A 48 -1.05 -16.24 9.33
CA THR A 48 -0.17 -15.08 9.48
C THR A 48 1.17 -15.29 8.77
N ILE A 49 1.76 -16.49 8.82
CA ILE A 49 2.94 -16.81 8.01
C ILE A 49 2.61 -16.73 6.52
N GLY A 50 1.49 -17.30 6.08
CA GLY A 50 1.02 -17.24 4.69
C GLY A 50 0.82 -15.80 4.19
N MET A 51 0.32 -14.90 5.05
CA MET A 51 0.22 -13.47 4.77
C MET A 51 1.58 -12.86 4.45
N LEU A 52 2.61 -13.14 5.27
CA LEU A 52 3.97 -12.64 5.01
C LEU A 52 4.53 -13.18 3.69
N PHE A 53 4.36 -14.48 3.41
CA PHE A 53 4.78 -15.06 2.14
C PHE A 53 4.09 -14.42 0.93
N ALA A 54 2.80 -14.10 1.04
CA ALA A 54 2.05 -13.45 -0.03
C ALA A 54 2.63 -12.07 -0.41
N THR A 55 3.31 -11.38 0.51
CA THR A 55 3.97 -10.09 0.19
C THR A 55 5.14 -10.24 -0.78
N GLY A 56 5.75 -11.42 -0.86
CA GLY A 56 6.90 -11.68 -1.74
C GLY A 56 6.60 -11.49 -3.23
N VAL A 57 5.33 -11.64 -3.64
CA VAL A 57 4.92 -11.43 -5.04
C VAL A 57 4.62 -9.98 -5.39
N MET A 58 4.64 -9.07 -4.39
CA MET A 58 4.29 -7.65 -4.58
C MET A 58 5.14 -6.99 -5.67
N PHE A 59 6.47 -7.13 -5.59
CA PHE A 59 7.38 -6.44 -6.50
C PHE A 59 7.31 -6.97 -7.94
N PRO A 60 7.33 -8.29 -8.19
CA PRO A 60 7.07 -8.82 -9.54
C PRO A 60 5.73 -8.35 -10.14
N LEU A 61 4.67 -8.37 -9.33
CA LEU A 61 3.35 -7.90 -9.77
C LEU A 61 3.34 -6.39 -10.06
N SER A 62 4.04 -5.58 -9.26
CA SER A 62 4.07 -4.13 -9.50
C SER A 62 4.77 -3.79 -10.81
N ILE A 63 5.84 -4.51 -11.17
CA ILE A 63 6.49 -4.37 -12.48
C ILE A 63 5.49 -4.72 -13.60
N ALA A 64 4.77 -5.84 -13.47
CA ALA A 64 3.79 -6.27 -14.47
C ALA A 64 2.65 -5.24 -14.65
N PHE A 65 2.09 -4.73 -13.55
CA PHE A 65 1.04 -3.70 -13.60
C PHE A 65 1.54 -2.37 -14.12
N ASN A 66 2.76 -1.94 -13.75
CA ASN A 66 3.33 -0.72 -14.31
C ASN A 66 3.55 -0.85 -15.83
N HIS A 67 3.98 -2.01 -16.31
CA HIS A 67 4.09 -2.27 -17.74
C HIS A 67 2.72 -2.22 -18.44
N LEU A 68 1.69 -2.88 -17.89
CA LEU A 68 0.32 -2.87 -18.41
C LEU A 68 -0.25 -1.45 -18.47
N LEU A 69 -0.01 -0.67 -17.42
CA LEU A 69 -0.47 0.71 -17.31
C LEU A 69 0.39 1.69 -18.08
N LYS A 70 1.52 1.28 -18.68
CA LYS A 70 2.53 2.18 -19.27
C LYS A 70 2.96 3.28 -18.28
N ALA A 71 3.14 2.91 -17.02
CA ALA A 71 3.69 3.78 -15.99
C ALA A 71 5.21 3.58 -15.93
N ASP A 72 5.95 4.69 -15.82
CA ASP A 72 7.39 4.65 -15.59
C ASP A 72 7.64 4.42 -14.09
N TRP A 73 7.97 3.18 -13.74
CA TRP A 73 8.24 2.80 -12.35
C TRP A 73 9.66 3.15 -11.89
N LYS A 74 10.60 3.36 -12.83
CA LYS A 74 11.99 3.70 -12.51
C LYS A 74 12.19 5.20 -12.37
N LEU A 75 11.39 5.99 -13.08
CA LEU A 75 11.41 7.45 -13.06
C LEU A 75 12.82 8.00 -13.38
N GLU A 76 13.52 7.37 -14.33
CA GLU A 76 14.89 7.73 -14.69
C GLU A 76 14.99 9.22 -15.06
N GLY A 77 16.04 9.89 -14.58
CA GLY A 77 16.25 11.34 -14.77
C GLY A 77 15.50 12.24 -13.78
N ASN A 78 14.52 11.74 -13.01
CA ASN A 78 13.89 12.51 -11.95
C ASN A 78 14.74 12.45 -10.66
N PRO A 79 15.09 13.59 -10.02
CA PRO A 79 15.95 13.62 -8.84
C PRO A 79 15.33 12.97 -7.60
N LEU A 80 14.01 12.72 -7.59
CA LEU A 80 13.30 12.04 -6.49
C LEU A 80 13.07 10.54 -6.76
N SER A 81 13.56 9.98 -7.86
CA SER A 81 13.38 8.56 -8.21
C SER A 81 13.81 7.60 -7.10
N THR A 82 15.00 7.78 -6.53
CA THR A 82 15.54 6.96 -5.43
C THR A 82 14.69 7.07 -4.15
N LEU A 83 14.04 8.22 -3.91
CA LEU A 83 13.23 8.41 -2.71
C LEU A 83 12.03 7.46 -2.68
N GLY A 84 11.43 7.15 -3.82
CA GLY A 84 10.32 6.18 -3.90
C GLY A 84 10.74 4.78 -3.42
N LEU A 85 11.98 4.37 -3.71
CA LEU A 85 12.55 3.11 -3.20
C LEU A 85 12.80 3.19 -1.69
N ILE A 86 13.36 4.29 -1.20
CA ILE A 86 13.62 4.51 0.24
C ILE A 86 12.31 4.45 1.03
N LEU A 87 11.25 5.10 0.54
CA LEU A 87 9.93 5.05 1.16
C LEU A 87 9.45 3.60 1.26
N ASN A 88 9.50 2.83 0.17
CA ASN A 88 9.12 1.41 0.21
C ASN A 88 9.98 0.60 1.20
N ILE A 89 11.28 0.86 1.30
CA ILE A 89 12.16 0.16 2.26
C ILE A 89 11.82 0.55 3.70
N ALA A 90 11.39 1.78 3.95
CA ALA A 90 11.06 2.26 5.29
C ALA A 90 9.95 1.43 5.97
N GLN A 91 9.10 0.74 5.21
CA GLN A 91 8.08 -0.16 5.77
C GLN A 91 8.68 -1.30 6.61
N PHE A 92 9.89 -1.76 6.28
CA PHE A 92 10.57 -2.83 7.00
C PHE A 92 10.99 -2.41 8.42
N VAL A 93 11.08 -1.11 8.69
CA VAL A 93 11.37 -0.58 10.03
C VAL A 93 10.23 -0.92 11.01
N TYR A 94 9.02 -1.20 10.53
CA TYR A 94 7.89 -1.65 11.35
C TYR A 94 7.85 -3.17 11.56
N PHE A 95 8.72 -3.95 10.93
CA PHE A 95 8.69 -5.41 11.09
C PHE A 95 9.02 -5.88 12.52
N PRO A 96 9.85 -5.20 13.33
CA PRO A 96 10.03 -5.56 14.74
C PRO A 96 8.72 -5.62 15.54
N ILE A 97 7.81 -4.65 15.38
CA ILE A 97 6.52 -4.69 16.08
C ILE A 97 5.61 -5.79 15.52
N LEU A 98 5.70 -6.07 14.22
CA LEU A 98 4.97 -7.18 13.59
C LEU A 98 5.45 -8.55 14.10
N PHE A 99 6.77 -8.78 14.18
CA PHE A 99 7.31 -10.03 14.70
C PHE A 99 7.07 -10.19 16.20
N TRP A 100 7.14 -9.09 16.95
CA TRP A 100 6.75 -9.08 18.37
C TRP A 100 5.28 -9.50 18.54
N ALA A 101 4.38 -8.98 17.70
CA ALA A 101 2.97 -9.39 17.69
C ALA A 101 2.83 -10.88 17.36
N ILE A 102 3.46 -11.36 16.29
CA ILE A 102 3.42 -12.78 15.91
C ILE A 102 3.81 -13.71 17.08
N GLY A 103 4.86 -13.34 17.83
CA GLY A 103 5.36 -14.14 18.95
C GLY A 103 4.56 -14.04 20.26
N THR A 104 3.71 -13.01 20.42
CA THR A 104 2.96 -12.77 21.68
C THR A 104 1.46 -12.99 21.52
N ASN A 105 0.89 -12.49 20.42
CA ASN A 105 -0.50 -12.66 20.04
C ASN A 105 -0.59 -12.65 18.51
N THR A 106 -0.66 -13.84 17.91
CA THR A 106 -0.61 -13.98 16.44
C THR A 106 -1.85 -13.41 15.75
N GLU A 107 -2.97 -13.26 16.46
CA GLU A 107 -4.23 -12.73 15.93
C GLU A 107 -4.11 -11.23 15.59
N ILE A 108 -3.42 -10.45 16.43
CA ILE A 108 -3.24 -9.01 16.21
C ILE A 108 -2.26 -8.68 15.07
N ALA A 109 -1.48 -9.66 14.60
CA ALA A 109 -0.47 -9.44 13.57
C ALA A 109 -1.08 -8.94 12.25
N VAL A 110 -2.22 -9.48 11.81
CA VAL A 110 -2.89 -9.04 10.57
C VAL A 110 -3.44 -7.61 10.70
N ILE A 111 -3.90 -7.23 11.89
CA ILE A 111 -4.40 -5.89 12.19
C ILE A 111 -3.24 -4.90 12.14
N ILE A 112 -2.13 -5.20 12.84
CA ILE A 112 -0.92 -4.36 12.83
C ILE A 112 -0.38 -4.22 11.39
N PHE A 113 -0.32 -5.31 10.64
CA PHE A 113 0.17 -5.28 9.26
C PHE A 113 -0.68 -4.41 8.34
N ALA A 114 -2.01 -4.48 8.46
CA ALA A 114 -2.94 -3.62 7.72
C ALA A 114 -2.84 -2.14 8.15
N ILE A 115 -2.67 -1.86 9.45
CA ILE A 115 -2.45 -0.49 9.95
C ILE A 115 -1.16 0.10 9.39
N ILE A 116 -0.05 -0.65 9.43
CA ILE A 116 1.25 -0.24 8.86
C ILE A 116 1.08 0.07 7.37
N THR A 117 0.39 -0.80 6.64
CA THR A 117 0.14 -0.61 5.20
C THR A 117 -0.62 0.68 4.93
N GLY A 118 -1.71 0.94 5.66
CA GLY A 118 -2.46 2.19 5.55
C GLY A 118 -1.61 3.42 5.88
N ALA A 119 -0.88 3.40 6.99
CA ALA A 119 -0.08 4.52 7.48
C ALA A 119 1.10 4.83 6.54
N HIS A 120 1.67 3.79 5.94
CA HIS A 120 2.76 3.90 4.99
C HIS A 120 2.41 4.71 3.74
N PHE A 121 1.12 4.86 3.42
CA PHE A 121 0.68 5.67 2.29
C PHE A 121 0.76 7.19 2.52
N PHE A 122 0.90 7.66 3.77
CA PHE A 122 0.89 9.10 4.07
C PHE A 122 2.02 9.89 3.37
N PRO A 123 3.29 9.44 3.37
CA PRO A 123 4.38 10.13 2.67
C PRO A 123 4.16 10.23 1.16
N TYR A 124 3.38 9.32 0.57
CA TYR A 124 3.06 9.34 -0.85
C TYR A 124 2.16 10.50 -1.25
N GLY A 125 1.40 11.09 -0.32
CA GLY A 125 0.68 12.34 -0.56
C GLY A 125 1.62 13.48 -0.88
N TRP A 126 2.77 13.53 -0.18
CA TRP A 126 3.82 14.51 -0.46
C TRP A 126 4.57 14.17 -1.74
N PHE A 127 4.93 12.89 -1.91
CA PHE A 127 5.76 12.40 -3.02
C PHE A 127 5.07 12.57 -4.37
N TYR A 128 3.79 12.23 -4.46
CA TYR A 128 2.99 12.33 -5.67
C TYR A 128 2.12 13.58 -5.74
N GLN A 129 2.21 14.52 -4.79
CA GLN A 129 1.30 15.67 -4.68
C GLN A 129 -0.17 15.26 -4.82
N SER A 130 -0.62 14.37 -3.95
CA SER A 130 -1.94 13.73 -4.04
C SER A 130 -2.69 13.88 -2.72
N LYS A 131 -3.93 14.39 -2.80
CA LYS A 131 -4.80 14.51 -1.62
C LYS A 131 -5.35 13.15 -1.24
N ALA A 132 -5.63 12.29 -2.22
CA ALA A 132 -6.10 10.92 -2.01
C ALA A 132 -5.22 10.17 -1.00
N TYR A 133 -3.89 10.23 -1.14
CA TYR A 133 -2.98 9.59 -0.19
C TYR A 133 -3.04 10.18 1.22
N TYR A 134 -3.04 11.51 1.36
CA TYR A 134 -3.11 12.17 2.66
C TYR A 134 -4.40 11.85 3.42
N VAL A 135 -5.53 11.71 2.70
CA VAL A 135 -6.83 11.40 3.30
C VAL A 135 -6.97 9.90 3.57
N MET A 136 -6.69 9.06 2.58
CA MET A 136 -6.94 7.63 2.70
C MET A 136 -5.97 6.93 3.63
N SER A 137 -4.73 7.42 3.79
CA SER A 137 -3.77 6.81 4.70
C SER A 137 -4.29 6.73 6.15
N PRO A 138 -4.67 7.83 6.83
CA PRO A 138 -5.25 7.77 8.17
C PRO A 138 -6.61 7.09 8.18
N VAL A 139 -7.44 7.23 7.13
CA VAL A 139 -8.73 6.54 7.04
C VAL A 139 -8.55 5.01 7.08
N ILE A 140 -7.60 4.47 6.31
CA ILE A 140 -7.31 3.03 6.31
C ILE A 140 -6.84 2.59 7.71
N SER A 141 -5.84 3.26 8.27
CA SER A 141 -5.30 2.89 9.57
C SER A 141 -6.34 2.96 10.70
N ILE A 142 -7.15 4.02 10.76
CA ILE A 142 -8.19 4.20 11.78
C ILE A 142 -9.32 3.19 11.57
N ALA A 143 -9.78 2.98 10.34
CA ALA A 143 -10.84 2.00 10.05
C ALA A 143 -10.43 0.58 10.49
N ILE A 144 -9.20 0.17 10.15
CA ILE A 144 -8.67 -1.14 10.55
C ILE A 144 -8.53 -1.24 12.07
N MET A 145 -8.05 -0.19 12.75
CA MET A 145 -7.98 -0.16 14.21
C MET A 145 -9.36 -0.35 14.85
N LEU A 146 -10.37 0.39 14.38
CA LEU A 146 -11.74 0.30 14.91
C LEU A 146 -12.37 -1.07 14.67
N ILE A 147 -12.20 -1.63 13.47
CA ILE A 147 -12.71 -2.96 13.11
C ILE A 147 -12.01 -4.04 13.93
N GLY A 148 -10.68 -3.95 14.07
CA GLY A 148 -9.85 -4.94 14.75
C GLY A 148 -10.00 -4.95 16.27
N TRP A 149 -10.54 -3.88 16.88
CA TRP A 149 -10.54 -3.68 18.33
C TRP A 149 -11.21 -4.82 19.14
N ASN A 150 -12.29 -5.39 18.61
CA ASN A 150 -13.05 -6.48 19.24
C ASN A 150 -13.39 -7.60 18.24
N LEU A 151 -12.54 -7.79 17.24
CA LEU A 151 -12.83 -8.76 16.19
C LEU A 151 -12.50 -10.18 16.65
N ALA A 152 -13.49 -11.07 16.60
CA ALA A 152 -13.28 -12.48 16.92
C ALA A 152 -12.36 -13.15 15.89
N VAL A 153 -11.60 -14.16 16.32
CA VAL A 153 -10.56 -14.84 15.52
C VAL A 153 -11.11 -15.40 14.21
N GLU A 154 -12.29 -16.01 14.26
CA GLU A 154 -12.97 -16.58 13.11
C GLU A 154 -13.42 -15.53 12.08
N ARG A 155 -13.41 -14.25 12.46
CA ARG A 155 -13.77 -13.11 11.60
C ARG A 155 -12.58 -12.26 11.16
N LEU A 156 -11.34 -12.66 11.48
CA LEU A 156 -10.14 -11.89 11.12
C LEU A 156 -9.97 -11.65 9.61
N TRP A 157 -10.61 -12.44 8.74
CA TRP A 157 -10.68 -12.20 7.30
C TRP A 157 -11.34 -10.87 6.91
N ILE A 158 -12.13 -10.26 7.81
CA ILE A 158 -12.72 -8.93 7.61
C ILE A 158 -11.62 -7.87 7.49
N VAL A 159 -10.49 -8.02 8.20
CA VAL A 159 -9.36 -7.07 8.15
C VAL A 159 -8.78 -6.96 6.74
N PRO A 160 -8.24 -8.03 6.12
CA PRO A 160 -7.70 -7.94 4.77
C PRO A 160 -8.76 -7.60 3.73
N LEU A 161 -10.02 -8.04 3.89
CA LEU A 161 -11.10 -7.65 2.98
C LEU A 161 -11.38 -6.14 3.04
N THR A 162 -11.42 -5.57 4.25
CA THR A 162 -11.57 -4.12 4.43
C THR A 162 -10.41 -3.38 3.77
N THR A 163 -9.18 -3.88 3.91
CA THR A 163 -8.02 -3.31 3.24
C THR A 163 -8.18 -3.35 1.71
N VAL A 164 -8.68 -4.44 1.12
CA VAL A 164 -8.98 -4.51 -0.34
C VAL A 164 -9.98 -3.44 -0.76
N ILE A 165 -11.06 -3.27 0.00
CA ILE A 165 -12.13 -2.30 -0.32
C ILE A 165 -11.56 -0.87 -0.28
N LEU A 166 -10.86 -0.52 0.81
CA LEU A 166 -10.32 0.83 0.99
C LEU A 166 -9.17 1.13 0.02
N LEU A 167 -8.33 0.14 -0.30
CA LEU A 167 -7.31 0.28 -1.34
C LEU A 167 -7.94 0.49 -2.72
N SER A 168 -9.06 -0.18 -3.01
CA SER A 168 -9.77 0.00 -4.28
C SER A 168 -10.31 1.43 -4.40
N ILE A 169 -10.87 1.97 -3.31
CA ILE A 169 -11.30 3.38 -3.25
C ILE A 169 -10.12 4.33 -3.48
N LEU A 170 -8.97 4.09 -2.82
CA LEU A 170 -7.76 4.88 -3.02
C LEU A 170 -7.29 4.83 -4.49
N VAL A 171 -7.24 3.65 -5.12
CA VAL A 171 -6.83 3.50 -6.52
C VAL A 171 -7.76 4.26 -7.47
N ILE A 172 -9.08 4.17 -7.27
CA ILE A 172 -10.06 4.90 -8.08
C ILE A 172 -9.86 6.41 -7.94
N TRP A 173 -9.69 6.90 -6.71
CA TRP A 173 -9.47 8.33 -6.48
C TRP A 173 -8.14 8.81 -7.09
N LEU A 174 -7.05 8.05 -6.94
CA LEU A 174 -5.77 8.37 -7.56
C LEU A 174 -5.85 8.40 -9.09
N TYR A 175 -6.62 7.49 -9.69
CA TYR A 175 -6.85 7.50 -11.12
C TYR A 175 -7.57 8.78 -11.57
N GLN A 176 -8.57 9.25 -10.81
CA GLN A 176 -9.25 10.51 -11.08
C GLN A 176 -8.30 11.73 -10.94
N GLU A 177 -7.49 11.78 -9.88
CA GLU A 177 -6.49 12.84 -9.70
C GLU A 177 -5.45 12.84 -10.83
N TYR A 178 -4.95 11.67 -11.21
CA TYR A 178 -4.02 11.51 -12.33
C TYR A 178 -4.60 12.04 -13.64
N ARG A 179 -5.87 11.72 -13.95
CA ARG A 179 -6.56 12.23 -15.14
C ARG A 179 -6.68 13.74 -15.13
N GLY A 180 -6.91 14.35 -13.97
CA GLY A 180 -6.90 15.81 -13.81
C GLY A 180 -5.55 16.40 -14.18
N LYS A 181 -4.47 15.88 -13.59
CA LYS A 181 -3.08 16.35 -13.82
C LYS A 181 -2.61 16.25 -15.27
N THR A 182 -3.14 15.32 -16.06
CA THR A 182 -2.77 15.17 -17.47
C THR A 182 -3.57 16.05 -18.43
N ASN A 183 -4.65 16.65 -17.95
CA ASN A 183 -5.53 17.52 -18.76
C ASN A 183 -5.26 19.02 -18.53
N GLU A 184 -4.39 19.35 -17.57
CA GLU A 184 -3.85 20.69 -17.32
C GLU A 184 -2.66 20.97 -18.24
#